data_AF-A0A9N9GQM1-F1
#
_entry.id   AF-A0A9N9GQM1-F1
#
_cell.length_a   1.000
_cell.length_b   1.000
_cell.length_c   1.000
_cell.angle_alpha   90.00
_cell.angle_beta   90.00
_cell.angle_gamma   90.00
#
_symmetry.space_group_name_H-M   'P 1'
#
loop_
_entity.id
_entity.type
_entity.pdbx_description
1 polymer ?
#
loop_
_entity_poly.entity_id
_entity_poly.type
_entity_poly.pdbx_seq_one_letter_code
_entity_poly.pdbx_strand_id
1 'polypeptide(L)'
;MNNIVLIELQGELEKYGADEWKDLYVGRIRFEEGVPILYVDHKRIEGKLVELKSPHCIIVKRAHYPLPSSQNPSKAELQDVEMTDYLDAGESANSRTNEGGELNEKNNGKAKIEYCAVSLIWKKYVFTKRPLPVMDAKWKETLNIR
;
A
#
# COMPACT_ATOMS: atom_id res chain seq x y z
N MET A 1 11.72 -10.90 9.51
CA MET A 1 10.31 -11.04 9.93
C MET A 1 9.57 -9.81 9.46
N ASN A 2 8.55 -9.96 8.63
CA ASN A 2 7.76 -8.83 8.14
C ASN A 2 6.73 -8.47 9.21
N ASN A 3 6.99 -7.40 9.97
CA ASN A 3 6.12 -6.94 11.05
C ASN A 3 4.97 -6.10 10.46
N ILE A 4 4.06 -6.75 9.72
CA ILE A 4 2.87 -6.11 9.14
C ILE A 4 1.71 -6.24 10.12
N VAL A 5 1.03 -5.13 10.39
CA VAL A 5 -0.18 -5.07 11.20
C VAL A 5 -1.31 -4.48 10.37
N LEU A 6 -2.51 -5.04 10.49
CA LEU A 6 -3.71 -4.48 9.87
C LEU A 6 -4.46 -3.61 10.89
N ILE A 7 -4.73 -2.36 10.49
CA ILE A 7 -5.55 -1.41 11.22
C ILE A 7 -6.79 -1.13 10.38
N GLU A 8 -7.95 -1.14 11.01
CA GLU A 8 -9.24 -0.79 10.43
C GLU A 8 -9.85 0.39 11.16
N LEU A 9 -10.18 1.45 10.42
CA LEU A 9 -10.81 2.66 10.92
C LEU A 9 -12.23 2.75 10.36
N GLN A 10 -13.19 3.13 11.20
CA GLN A 10 -14.51 3.53 10.73
C GLN A 10 -14.49 5.02 10.40
N GLY A 11 -14.57 5.34 9.11
CA GLY A 11 -14.48 6.71 8.59
C GLY A 11 -13.28 6.86 7.67
N GLU A 12 -12.90 8.11 7.42
CA GLU A 12 -11.82 8.45 6.50
C GLU A 12 -10.66 9.09 7.26
N LEU A 13 -9.45 8.85 6.76
CA LEU A 13 -8.27 9.56 7.20
C LEU A 13 -8.07 10.75 6.28
N GLU A 14 -8.12 11.95 6.85
CA GLU A 14 -7.93 13.20 6.11
C GLU A 14 -6.50 13.69 6.30
N LYS A 15 -5.91 14.20 5.21
CA LYS A 15 -4.66 14.96 5.24
C LYS A 15 -4.93 16.39 4.80
N TYR A 16 -4.23 17.34 5.40
CA TYR A 16 -4.22 18.72 4.95
C TYR A 16 -2.96 18.98 4.15
N GLY A 17 -3.07 19.59 2.97
CA GLY A 17 -1.93 19.90 2.10
C GLY A 17 -1.71 18.90 0.97
N ALA A 18 -0.64 19.13 0.21
CA ALA A 18 -0.31 18.37 -1.00
C ALA A 18 0.63 17.18 -0.73
N ASP A 19 1.04 16.96 0.52
CA ASP A 19 2.00 15.91 0.88
C ASP A 19 1.50 14.53 0.47
N GLU A 20 2.38 13.68 -0.01
CA GLU A 20 2.06 12.29 -0.28
C GLU A 20 1.77 11.53 1.01
N TRP A 21 0.96 10.47 0.93
CA TRP A 21 0.72 9.60 2.08
C TRP A 21 1.95 8.81 2.52
N LYS A 22 2.91 8.65 1.59
CA LYS A 22 4.15 7.91 1.83
C LYS A 22 4.97 8.67 2.88
N ASP A 23 5.37 7.96 3.92
CA ASP A 23 6.18 8.45 5.04
C ASP A 23 5.55 9.59 5.87
N LEU A 24 4.27 9.93 5.64
CA LEU A 24 3.55 10.92 6.44
C LEU A 24 3.27 10.39 7.84
N TYR A 25 3.70 11.12 8.86
CA TYR A 25 3.32 10.82 10.24
C TYR A 25 1.84 11.18 10.46
N VAL A 26 1.00 10.14 10.52
CA VAL A 26 -0.45 10.28 10.74
C VAL A 26 -0.80 10.34 12.23
N GLY A 27 -0.02 9.66 13.07
CA GLY A 27 -0.37 9.48 14.47
C GLY A 27 0.33 8.28 15.09
N ARG A 28 -0.23 7.79 16.20
CA ARG A 28 0.38 6.70 16.99
C ARG A 28 -0.65 5.84 17.69
N ILE A 29 -0.26 4.61 17.99
CA ILE A 29 -1.03 3.70 18.83
C ILE A 29 -0.29 3.52 20.16
N ARG A 30 -1.02 3.60 21.27
CA ARG A 30 -0.56 3.19 22.61
C ARG A 30 -1.44 2.07 23.13
N PHE A 31 -0.93 1.29 24.07
CA PHE A 31 -1.70 0.26 24.75
C PHE A 31 -1.88 0.67 26.21
N GLU A 32 -3.11 0.95 26.61
CA GLU A 32 -3.49 1.29 27.98
C GLU A 32 -4.18 0.06 28.55
N GLU A 33 -3.54 -0.62 29.52
CA GLU A 33 -4.06 -1.87 30.11
C GLU A 33 -4.43 -2.95 29.06
N GLY A 34 -3.67 -3.00 27.96
CA GLY A 34 -3.90 -3.92 26.85
C GLY A 34 -4.94 -3.44 25.81
N VAL A 35 -5.61 -2.31 26.06
CA VAL A 35 -6.54 -1.68 25.13
C VAL A 35 -5.77 -0.77 24.16
N PRO A 36 -5.87 -0.97 22.84
CA PRO A 36 -5.20 -0.11 21.87
C PRO A 36 -5.93 1.23 21.74
N ILE A 37 -5.20 2.32 21.95
CA ILE A 37 -5.66 3.70 21.78
C ILE A 37 -4.91 4.33 20.62
N LEU A 38 -5.62 4.68 19.56
CA LEU A 38 -5.09 5.41 18.42
C LEU A 38 -5.23 6.91 18.65
N TYR A 39 -4.13 7.64 18.53
CA TYR A 39 -4.10 9.10 18.53
C TYR A 39 -3.79 9.58 17.13
N VAL A 40 -4.68 10.37 16.56
CA VAL A 40 -4.53 11.04 15.26
C VAL A 40 -4.88 12.50 15.49
N ASP A 41 -3.92 13.38 15.22
CA ASP A 41 -4.01 14.81 15.54
C ASP A 41 -4.45 15.05 17.01
N HIS A 42 -5.48 15.86 17.27
CA HIS A 42 -6.01 16.16 18.60
C HIS A 42 -7.11 15.17 19.05
N LYS A 43 -7.25 14.02 18.37
CA LYS A 43 -8.28 13.01 18.63
C LYS A 43 -7.68 11.73 19.19
N ARG A 44 -8.40 11.08 20.10
CA ARG A 44 -8.15 9.72 20.58
C ARG A 44 -9.30 8.79 20.21
N ILE A 45 -8.97 7.58 19.80
CA ILE A 45 -9.95 6.54 19.45
C ILE A 45 -9.52 5.26 20.15
N GLU A 46 -10.39 4.76 21.02
CA GLU A 46 -10.20 3.45 21.62
C GLU A 46 -10.60 2.36 20.63
N GLY A 47 -9.74 1.37 20.45
CA GLY A 47 -9.96 0.23 19.59
C GLY A 47 -9.96 -1.09 20.33
N LYS A 48 -9.90 -2.17 19.56
CA LYS A 48 -9.77 -3.54 20.08
C LYS A 48 -9.00 -4.42 19.10
N LEU A 49 -8.37 -5.47 19.62
CA LEU A 49 -7.81 -6.55 18.80
C LEU A 49 -8.94 -7.51 18.42
N VAL A 50 -9.05 -7.85 17.14
CA VAL A 50 -10.02 -8.80 16.61
C VAL A 50 -9.30 -9.91 15.89
N GLU A 51 -9.62 -11.15 16.23
CA GLU A 51 -9.18 -12.34 15.50
C GLU A 51 -10.11 -12.60 14.31
N LEU A 52 -9.50 -12.84 13.16
CA LEU A 52 -10.21 -13.04 11.90
C LEU A 52 -10.61 -14.51 11.77
N LYS A 53 -11.89 -14.77 11.47
CA LYS A 53 -12.36 -16.13 11.16
C LYS A 53 -11.68 -16.71 9.91
N SER A 54 -11.28 -15.85 8.99
CA SER A 54 -10.52 -16.18 7.79
C SER A 54 -9.38 -15.17 7.65
N PRO A 55 -8.11 -15.63 7.56
CA PRO A 55 -6.97 -14.71 7.48
C PRO A 55 -6.96 -13.94 6.16
N HIS A 56 -6.46 -12.71 6.20
CA HIS A 56 -6.22 -11.92 4.98
C HIS A 56 -4.81 -12.17 4.44
N CYS A 57 -4.70 -12.44 3.14
CA CYS A 57 -3.41 -12.53 2.46
C CYS A 57 -3.02 -11.17 1.90
N ILE A 58 -1.84 -10.67 2.27
CA ILE A 58 -1.23 -9.49 1.66
C ILE A 58 -0.47 -9.97 0.42
N ILE A 59 -0.86 -9.47 -0.75
CA ILE A 59 -0.27 -9.84 -2.04
C ILE A 59 0.31 -8.59 -2.68
N VAL A 60 1.54 -8.67 -3.17
CA VAL A 60 2.18 -7.62 -3.96
C VAL A 60 2.22 -8.07 -5.42
N LYS A 61 1.63 -7.25 -6.30
CA LYS A 61 1.76 -7.41 -7.75
C LYS A 61 3.08 -6.80 -8.19
N ARG A 62 3.89 -7.56 -8.92
CA ARG A 62 5.15 -7.12 -9.53
C ARG A 62 5.03 -7.19 -11.04
N ALA A 63 5.42 -6.14 -11.73
CA ALA A 63 5.53 -6.10 -13.17
C ALA A 63 7.01 -6.14 -13.55
N HIS A 64 7.43 -7.20 -14.23
CA HIS A 64 8.77 -7.33 -14.79
C HIS A 64 8.71 -6.97 -16.26
N TYR A 65 9.25 -5.81 -16.61
CA TYR A 65 9.46 -5.45 -18.00
C TYR A 65 10.73 -6.15 -18.48
N PRO A 66 10.66 -7.00 -19.52
CA PRO A 66 11.86 -7.53 -20.12
C PRO A 66 12.70 -6.35 -20.59
N LEU A 67 13.95 -6.26 -20.09
CA LEU A 67 14.89 -5.25 -20.58
C LEU A 67 14.99 -5.40 -22.11
N PRO A 68 15.00 -4.29 -22.88
CA PRO A 68 15.30 -4.39 -24.29
C PRO A 68 16.68 -5.06 -24.40
N SER A 69 16.73 -6.18 -25.11
CA SER A 69 17.97 -6.94 -25.32
C SER A 69 18.99 -6.01 -25.98
N SER A 70 19.89 -5.44 -25.19
CA SER A 70 21.03 -4.70 -25.69
C SER A 70 21.94 -5.69 -26.42
N GLN A 71 21.94 -5.63 -27.75
CA GLN A 71 23.09 -6.07 -28.50
C GLN A 71 24.21 -5.07 -28.24
N ASN A 72 24.98 -5.27 -27.17
CA ASN A 72 26.45 -5.14 -27.10
C ASN A 72 26.95 -5.21 -25.64
N PRO A 73 27.85 -6.16 -25.30
CA PRO A 73 28.46 -6.23 -23.98
C PRO A 73 29.70 -5.33 -23.95
N SER A 74 29.51 -4.04 -23.73
CA SER A 74 30.60 -3.23 -23.23
C SER A 74 30.09 -2.08 -22.38
N LYS A 75 30.25 -2.25 -21.06
CA LYS A 75 30.24 -1.19 -20.05
C LYS A 75 28.87 -0.49 -19.86
N ALA A 76 28.00 -1.10 -19.07
CA ALA A 76 26.88 -0.39 -18.45
C ALA A 76 26.97 -0.62 -16.93
N GLU A 77 27.31 0.45 -16.23
CA GLU A 77 27.32 0.56 -14.77
C GLU A 77 25.88 0.42 -14.25
N LEU A 78 25.73 -0.28 -13.12
CA LEU A 78 24.46 -0.49 -12.43
C LEU A 78 23.92 0.86 -11.95
N GLN A 79 22.81 1.32 -12.52
CA GLN A 79 21.96 2.33 -11.91
C GLN A 79 20.57 1.73 -11.74
N ASP A 80 20.21 1.50 -10.49
CA ASP A 80 18.85 1.16 -10.07
C ASP A 80 17.97 2.40 -10.30
N VAL A 81 17.30 2.46 -11.45
CA VAL A 81 16.30 3.49 -11.71
C VAL A 81 14.97 3.00 -11.15
N GLU A 82 14.60 3.49 -9.95
CA GLU A 82 13.22 3.42 -9.47
C GLU A 82 12.35 4.29 -10.38
N MET A 83 11.72 3.68 -11.39
CA MET A 83 10.75 4.34 -12.25
C MET A 83 9.36 4.24 -11.58
N THR A 84 8.90 5.36 -11.03
CA THR A 84 7.57 5.52 -10.43
C THR A 84 6.46 5.50 -11.47
N ASP A 85 5.38 4.82 -11.12
CA ASP A 85 4.01 4.83 -11.66
C ASP A 85 3.71 5.66 -12.93
N TYR A 86 3.42 4.95 -14.03
CA TYR A 86 2.48 5.43 -15.05
C TYR A 86 1.37 4.38 -15.21
N LEU A 87 0.22 4.67 -14.60
CA LEU A 87 -1.05 4.00 -14.88
C LEU A 87 -1.69 4.69 -16.09
N ASP A 88 -1.75 4.02 -17.23
CA ASP A 88 -2.75 4.31 -18.28
C ASP A 88 -3.40 2.99 -18.69
N ALA A 89 -4.55 2.70 -18.07
CA ALA A 89 -5.42 1.60 -18.46
C ALA A 89 -6.51 2.16 -19.38
N GLY A 90 -6.15 2.43 -20.63
CA GLY A 90 -7.09 2.69 -21.70
C GLY A 90 -7.83 1.40 -22.07
N GLU A 91 -9.09 1.30 -21.64
CA GLU A 91 -10.05 0.33 -22.16
C GLU A 91 -10.29 0.57 -23.66
N SER A 92 -10.30 -0.50 -24.45
CA SER A 92 -10.96 -0.49 -25.76
C SER A 92 -11.54 -1.85 -26.08
N ALA A 93 -12.83 -1.99 -25.79
CA ALA A 93 -13.70 -2.92 -26.47
C ALA A 93 -14.02 -2.34 -27.86
N ASN A 94 -13.78 -3.06 -28.96
CA ASN A 94 -14.78 -3.95 -29.58
C ASN A 94 -14.38 -4.41 -31.00
N SER A 95 -14.90 -5.61 -31.37
CA SER A 95 -15.28 -6.09 -32.72
C SER A 95 -14.24 -6.65 -33.72
N ARG A 96 -14.21 -7.99 -33.78
CA ARG A 96 -14.17 -8.93 -34.93
C ARG A 96 -13.79 -8.41 -36.34
N THR A 97 -12.82 -9.08 -36.98
CA THR A 97 -12.94 -9.72 -38.32
C THR A 97 -11.79 -10.72 -38.62
N ASN A 98 -12.20 -11.90 -39.10
CA ASN A 98 -11.63 -12.81 -40.13
C ASN A 98 -10.23 -13.45 -40.05
N GLU A 99 -10.25 -14.69 -40.57
CA GLU A 99 -9.23 -15.75 -40.63
C GLU A 99 -8.03 -15.44 -41.54
N GLY A 100 -6.89 -16.07 -41.23
CA GLY A 100 -5.85 -16.44 -42.19
C GLY A 100 -4.61 -15.54 -42.23
N GLY A 101 -3.58 -15.93 -41.49
CA GLY A 101 -2.22 -15.39 -41.66
C GLY A 101 -1.30 -15.71 -40.49
N GLU A 102 -0.47 -16.75 -40.62
CA GLU A 102 0.73 -16.92 -39.78
C GLU A 102 1.65 -15.72 -40.03
N LEU A 103 1.56 -14.72 -39.15
CA LEU A 103 2.49 -13.61 -39.08
C LEU A 103 3.21 -13.70 -37.75
N ASN A 104 4.52 -13.93 -37.84
CA ASN A 104 5.52 -13.85 -36.77
C ASN A 104 5.08 -12.85 -35.69
N GLU A 105 4.74 -13.38 -34.51
CA GLU A 105 4.58 -12.60 -33.29
C GLU A 105 5.94 -11.99 -32.96
N LYS A 106 6.20 -10.80 -33.50
CA LYS A 106 7.25 -9.92 -33.03
C LYS A 106 7.02 -9.77 -31.54
N ASN A 107 8.00 -10.19 -30.75
CA ASN A 107 8.05 -10.10 -29.29
C ASN A 107 7.76 -8.67 -28.83
N ASN A 108 6.48 -8.32 -28.76
CA ASN A 108 6.04 -7.10 -28.12
C ASN A 108 6.18 -7.40 -26.64
N GLY A 109 7.22 -6.86 -26.01
CA GLY A 109 7.67 -7.16 -24.66
C GLY A 109 6.59 -6.87 -23.62
N LYS A 110 5.59 -7.75 -23.52
CA LYS A 110 4.54 -7.68 -22.52
C LYS A 110 5.20 -7.90 -21.16
N ALA A 111 4.92 -7.00 -20.23
CA ALA A 111 5.38 -7.13 -18.86
C ALA A 111 4.94 -8.49 -18.30
N LYS A 112 5.89 -9.26 -17.77
CA LYS A 112 5.58 -10.46 -17.02
C LYS A 112 5.03 -10.01 -15.66
N ILE A 113 3.75 -10.31 -15.40
CA ILE A 113 3.10 -9.99 -14.13
C ILE A 113 3.26 -11.18 -13.18
N GLU A 114 3.75 -10.92 -11.97
CA GLU A 114 3.86 -11.89 -10.89
C GLU A 114 3.11 -11.40 -9.64
N TYR A 115 2.44 -12.30 -8.94
CA TYR A 115 1.78 -11.99 -7.66
C TYR A 115 2.50 -12.73 -6.54
N CYS A 116 3.08 -11.99 -5.61
CA CYS A 116 3.84 -12.55 -4.49
C CYS A 116 3.02 -12.41 -3.20
N ALA A 117 2.70 -13.52 -2.55
CA ALA A 117 2.14 -13.49 -1.19
C ALA A 117 3.23 -13.06 -0.20
N VAL A 118 2.97 -11.99 0.54
CA VAL A 118 3.94 -11.36 1.46
C VAL A 118 3.66 -11.74 2.92
N SER A 119 2.39 -11.82 3.31
CA SER A 119 2.01 -12.11 4.69
C SER A 119 0.58 -12.63 4.81
N LEU A 120 0.30 -13.38 5.88
CA LEU A 120 -1.04 -13.73 6.32
C LEU A 120 -1.37 -12.99 7.62
N ILE A 121 -2.46 -12.25 7.61
CA ILE A 121 -2.96 -11.49 8.75
C ILE A 121 -4.08 -12.26 9.40
N TRP A 122 -3.87 -12.69 10.65
CA TRP A 122 -4.85 -13.43 11.45
C TRP A 122 -5.60 -12.54 12.44
N LYS A 123 -5.02 -11.38 12.77
CA LYS A 123 -5.60 -10.43 13.73
C LYS A 123 -5.47 -9.00 13.21
N LYS A 124 -6.45 -8.16 13.52
CA LYS A 124 -6.45 -6.74 13.17
C LYS A 124 -6.83 -5.88 14.38
N TYR A 125 -6.34 -4.64 14.41
CA TYR A 125 -6.84 -3.63 15.32
C TYR A 125 -7.99 -2.87 14.67
N VAL A 126 -9.12 -2.78 15.36
CA VAL A 126 -10.33 -2.13 14.87
C VAL A 126 -10.69 -0.94 15.74
N PHE A 127 -10.88 0.23 15.12
CA PHE A 127 -11.24 1.48 15.77
C PHE A 127 -12.58 1.98 15.20
N THR A 128 -13.68 1.54 15.79
CA THR A 128 -15.06 1.89 15.38
C THR A 128 -15.73 2.91 16.29
N LYS A 129 -15.12 3.24 17.44
CA LYS A 129 -15.67 4.22 18.37
C LYS A 129 -15.52 5.63 17.80
N ARG A 130 -16.41 6.55 18.20
CA ARG A 130 -16.30 7.97 17.84
C ARG A 130 -15.00 8.56 18.41
N PRO A 131 -14.23 9.32 17.61
CA PRO A 131 -13.06 10.02 18.13
C PRO A 131 -13.44 11.01 19.23
N LEU A 132 -12.72 10.96 20.34
CA LEU A 132 -12.85 11.89 21.46
C LEU A 132 -11.71 12.90 21.41
N PRO A 133 -11.92 14.16 21.87
CA PRO A 133 -10.83 15.11 22.02
C PRO A 133 -9.81 14.61 23.05
N VAL A 134 -8.53 14.91 22.83
CA VAL A 134 -7.51 14.76 23.86
C VAL A 134 -7.63 15.93 24.83
N MET A 135 -8.02 15.65 26.07
CA MET A 135 -8.34 16.69 27.08
C MET A 135 -7.10 17.28 27.76
N ASP A 136 -5.92 16.71 27.54
CA ASP A 136 -4.68 17.21 28.13
C ASP A 136 -4.16 18.44 27.37
N ALA A 137 -4.01 19.56 28.06
CA ALA A 137 -3.48 20.83 27.53
C ALA A 137 -2.05 20.71 26.95
N LYS A 138 -1.38 19.59 27.18
CA LYS A 138 -0.02 19.25 26.70
C LYS A 138 -0.02 18.21 25.59
N TRP A 139 -1.14 17.95 24.91
CA TRP A 139 -1.22 16.89 23.90
C TRP A 139 -0.13 16.97 22.82
N LYS A 140 0.33 18.17 22.46
CA LYS A 140 1.47 18.39 21.56
C LYS A 140 2.79 17.84 22.10
N GLU A 141 3.08 18.06 23.38
CA GLU A 141 4.26 17.51 24.07
C GLU A 141 4.15 15.98 24.20
N THR A 142 2.96 15.50 24.56
CA THR A 142 2.71 14.08 24.70
C THR A 142 2.86 13.36 23.37
N LEU A 143 2.48 13.97 22.24
CA LEU A 143 2.47 13.38 20.89
C LEU A 143 3.81 13.43 20.14
N ASN A 144 4.81 14.17 20.65
CA ASN A 144 6.14 14.30 20.05
C ASN A 144 6.08 14.67 18.55
N ILE A 145 5.06 15.43 18.16
CA ILE A 145 4.90 15.97 16.80
C ILE A 145 5.86 17.16 16.73
N ARG A 146 6.96 17.00 15.98
CA ARG A 146 7.88 18.10 15.67
C ARG A 146 7.26 19.05 14.66
#